data_AF-A0A9Q1C474-F1
#
_entry.id   AF-A0A9Q1C474-F1
#
_cell.length_a   1.000
_cell.length_b   1.000
_cell.length_c   1.000
_cell.angle_alpha   90.00
_cell.angle_beta   90.00
_cell.angle_gamma   90.00
#
_symmetry.space_group_name_H-M   'P 1'
#
loop_
_entity.id
_entity.type
_entity.pdbx_description
1 polymer ?
#
loop_
_entity_poly.entity_id
_entity_poly.type
_entity_poly.pdbx_seq_one_letter_code
_entity_poly.pdbx_strand_id
1 'polypeptide(L)'
;MTGHKTGAVQRIRERVARPWLVGVHCSGHKLELAYKDMVKQKIPLYDKLESLLLNIYYFYRNSNLNRALLKESFATLNQKVILPTRVGGTRWIGHLKLAIDNILSGYEALLQHFDQLQNPDGPSFGTEKACKAKNFHKILSTKDAWLMLHFLQDALSILTSVSTKFQDQQATIAEIIEEIEMAIVNLKKLQTSDGPNLRKARQMPPNSLTGNTTSFDSARVQFIEQLLVALRKRFTEFPGGDTDKILRHSSVINLKTFPKTKEEAKDYGDKEIASLVDFFKPGLDAAGVKSDEYAERGFSRLKTTKTDWRSNLSDSHLSDLLVILIESPEVTEYNPDAAVDHWFQAAKRRGFHSSGCEKHQDLKRKIYDDDDDDYDDTAASLAEDHDAYSNLFKV
;
A
#
# COMPACT_ATOMS: atom_id res chain seq x y z
N MET A 1 -1.79 -15.56 19.44
CA MET A 1 -2.84 -14.66 19.98
C MET A 1 -4.09 -14.55 19.10
N THR A 2 -4.02 -14.84 17.80
CA THR A 2 -5.14 -14.75 16.84
C THR A 2 -5.58 -16.11 16.29
N GLY A 3 -5.56 -17.17 17.11
CA GLY A 3 -6.01 -18.50 16.65
C GLY A 3 -7.49 -18.48 16.25
N HIS A 4 -7.86 -19.20 15.19
CA HIS A 4 -9.23 -19.19 14.67
C HIS A 4 -10.29 -19.68 15.68
N LYS A 5 -9.92 -20.60 16.58
CA LYS A 5 -10.86 -21.21 17.55
C LYS A 5 -10.75 -20.66 18.98
N THR A 6 -9.60 -20.07 19.34
CA THR A 6 -9.29 -19.67 20.72
C THR A 6 -8.56 -18.33 20.81
N GLY A 7 -8.41 -17.63 19.68
CA GLY A 7 -7.77 -16.33 19.61
C GLY A 7 -8.56 -15.23 20.30
N ALA A 8 -7.87 -14.14 20.61
CA ALA A 8 -8.46 -12.99 21.31
C ALA A 8 -9.70 -12.43 20.58
N VAL A 9 -9.62 -12.26 19.26
CA VAL A 9 -10.73 -11.76 18.43
C VAL A 9 -11.95 -12.68 18.56
N GLN A 10 -11.75 -13.99 18.43
CA GLN A 10 -12.85 -14.96 18.55
C GLN A 10 -13.48 -14.93 19.94
N ARG A 11 -12.66 -14.86 20.99
CA ARG A 11 -13.17 -14.73 22.37
C ARG A 11 -13.94 -13.43 22.61
N ILE A 12 -13.54 -12.32 21.98
CA ILE A 12 -14.28 -11.06 22.07
C ILE A 12 -15.61 -11.16 21.32
N ARG A 13 -15.61 -11.73 20.11
CA ARG A 13 -16.84 -11.97 19.34
C ARG A 13 -17.87 -12.74 20.16
N GLU A 14 -17.44 -13.83 20.81
CA GLU A 14 -18.29 -14.70 21.62
C GLU A 14 -18.69 -14.07 22.95
N ARG A 15 -17.74 -13.55 23.74
CA ARG A 15 -18.01 -13.09 25.11
C ARG A 15 -18.67 -11.71 25.18
N VAL A 16 -18.43 -10.86 24.19
CA VAL A 16 -18.99 -9.49 24.14
C VAL A 16 -20.17 -9.42 23.15
N ALA A 17 -20.56 -10.55 22.55
CA ALA A 17 -21.63 -10.66 21.55
C ALA A 17 -21.46 -9.65 20.39
N ARG A 18 -20.24 -9.58 19.84
CA ARG A 18 -19.89 -8.70 18.70
C ARG A 18 -19.43 -9.53 17.49
N PRO A 19 -20.32 -10.27 16.81
CA PRO A 19 -19.93 -11.12 15.67
C PRO A 19 -19.30 -10.34 14.51
N TRP A 20 -19.66 -9.07 14.34
CA TRP A 20 -19.14 -8.17 13.30
C TRP A 20 -17.73 -7.59 13.59
N LEU A 21 -17.07 -8.01 14.67
CA LEU A 21 -15.70 -7.56 14.96
C LEU A 21 -14.73 -8.10 13.92
N VAL A 22 -13.99 -7.22 13.24
CA VAL A 22 -12.96 -7.58 12.24
C VAL A 22 -11.58 -7.62 12.88
N GLY A 23 -10.92 -8.77 12.84
CA GLY A 23 -9.57 -8.95 13.38
C GLY A 23 -8.50 -8.71 12.31
N VAL A 24 -7.92 -7.51 12.26
CA VAL A 24 -6.88 -7.21 11.26
C VAL A 24 -5.52 -7.72 11.71
N HIS A 25 -4.93 -8.60 10.90
CA HIS A 25 -3.55 -9.02 11.07
C HIS A 25 -2.59 -7.95 10.52
N CYS A 26 -1.59 -7.57 11.31
CA CYS A 26 -0.58 -6.60 10.87
C CYS A 26 0.11 -7.02 9.56
N SER A 27 -0.05 -6.22 8.51
CA SER A 27 0.50 -6.47 7.17
C SER A 27 2.03 -6.61 7.18
N GLY A 28 2.73 -5.78 7.94
CA GLY A 28 4.18 -5.89 8.13
C GLY A 28 4.60 -7.24 8.71
N HIS A 29 3.85 -7.75 9.69
CA HIS A 29 4.12 -9.09 10.23
C HIS A 29 3.76 -10.20 9.23
N LYS A 30 2.65 -10.06 8.48
CA LYS A 30 2.29 -11.03 7.41
C LYS A 30 3.40 -11.11 6.35
N LEU A 31 4.03 -9.99 5.99
CA LEU A 31 5.15 -9.93 5.04
C LEU A 31 6.39 -10.67 5.55
N GLU A 32 6.79 -10.41 6.79
CA GLU A 32 7.92 -11.11 7.43
C GLU A 32 7.66 -12.62 7.57
N LEU A 33 6.41 -13.02 7.87
CA LEU A 33 6.02 -14.43 7.89
C LEU A 33 6.03 -15.07 6.49
N ALA A 34 5.60 -14.36 5.45
CA ALA A 34 5.67 -14.84 4.07
C ALA A 34 7.13 -15.10 3.66
N TYR A 35 8.02 -14.16 3.97
CA TYR A 35 9.45 -14.34 3.71
C TYR A 35 10.01 -15.55 4.46
N LYS A 36 9.67 -15.69 5.75
CA LYS A 36 10.06 -16.84 6.57
C LYS A 36 9.53 -18.17 6.02
N ASP A 37 8.31 -18.20 5.46
CA ASP A 37 7.74 -19.40 4.86
C ASP A 37 8.47 -19.79 3.57
N MET A 38 8.96 -18.83 2.79
CA MET A 38 9.86 -19.08 1.66
C MET A 38 11.21 -19.66 2.13
N VAL A 39 11.81 -19.10 3.18
CA VAL A 39 13.10 -19.61 3.70
C VAL A 39 13.01 -21.07 4.17
N LYS A 40 11.83 -21.52 4.64
CA LYS A 40 11.62 -22.93 5.01
C LYS A 40 11.69 -23.90 3.83
N GLN A 41 11.62 -23.41 2.58
CA GLN A 41 11.66 -24.25 1.37
C GLN A 41 13.08 -24.73 1.02
N LYS A 42 14.11 -24.30 1.75
CA LYS A 42 15.48 -24.84 1.68
C LYS A 42 16.10 -24.75 0.28
N ILE A 43 16.23 -23.52 -0.24
CA ILE A 43 16.90 -23.25 -1.50
C ILE A 43 18.42 -23.33 -1.27
N PRO A 44 19.16 -24.30 -1.86
CA PRO A 44 20.52 -24.62 -1.42
C PRO A 44 21.50 -23.44 -1.50
N LEU A 45 21.48 -22.67 -2.59
CA LEU A 45 22.37 -21.52 -2.76
C LEU A 45 22.03 -20.39 -1.77
N TYR A 46 20.74 -20.13 -1.56
CA TYR A 46 20.28 -19.14 -0.58
C TYR A 46 20.72 -19.54 0.84
N ASP A 47 20.44 -20.78 1.26
CA ASP A 47 20.78 -21.28 2.61
C ASP A 47 22.29 -21.22 2.86
N LYS A 48 23.10 -21.56 1.84
CA LYS A 48 24.56 -21.45 1.89
C LYS A 48 25.01 -20.00 2.11
N LEU A 49 24.40 -19.03 1.42
CA LEU A 49 24.74 -17.62 1.56
C LEU A 49 24.23 -17.01 2.86
N GLU A 50 23.01 -17.33 3.29
CA GLU A 50 22.50 -16.90 4.60
C GLU A 50 23.44 -17.38 5.72
N SER A 51 23.85 -18.64 5.66
CA SER A 51 24.81 -19.22 6.61
C SER A 51 26.18 -18.54 6.54
N LEU A 52 26.67 -18.25 5.33
CA LEU A 52 27.92 -17.51 5.13
C LEU A 52 27.86 -16.12 5.79
N LEU A 53 26.83 -15.34 5.48
CA LEU A 53 26.64 -13.99 6.02
C LEU A 53 26.57 -14.00 7.56
N LEU A 54 25.84 -14.96 8.13
CA LEU A 54 25.74 -15.13 9.58
C LEU A 54 27.09 -15.52 10.21
N ASN A 55 27.85 -16.41 9.57
CA ASN A 55 29.16 -16.83 10.05
C ASN A 55 30.20 -15.71 9.96
N ILE A 56 30.18 -14.91 8.90
CA ILE A 56 31.02 -13.71 8.78
C ILE A 56 30.68 -12.73 9.90
N TYR A 57 29.39 -12.49 10.16
CA TYR A 57 28.96 -11.66 11.27
C TYR A 57 29.51 -12.15 12.63
N TYR A 58 29.40 -13.45 12.94
CA TYR A 58 29.95 -13.99 14.19
C TYR A 58 31.48 -13.95 14.23
N PHE A 59 32.14 -14.15 13.09
CA PHE A 59 33.61 -14.08 12.97
C PHE A 59 34.17 -12.73 13.43
N TYR A 60 33.46 -11.65 13.13
CA TYR A 60 33.81 -10.30 13.59
C TYR A 60 33.21 -9.98 14.95
N ARG A 61 31.95 -10.29 15.21
CA ARG A 61 31.30 -9.96 16.49
C ARG A 61 32.01 -10.57 17.70
N ASN A 62 32.54 -11.78 17.56
CA ASN A 62 33.16 -12.52 18.65
C ASN A 62 34.66 -12.28 18.79
N SER A 63 35.28 -11.45 17.93
CA SER A 63 36.73 -11.22 17.94
C SER A 63 37.05 -9.74 17.75
N ASN A 64 37.40 -9.06 18.85
CA ASN A 64 37.82 -7.65 18.80
C ASN A 64 39.07 -7.45 17.92
N LEU A 65 40.00 -8.41 17.90
CA LEU A 65 41.17 -8.40 17.04
C LEU A 65 40.77 -8.41 15.55
N ASN A 66 39.89 -9.33 15.14
CA ASN A 66 39.44 -9.41 13.73
C ASN A 66 38.72 -8.12 13.30
N ARG A 67 37.99 -7.47 14.22
CA ARG A 67 37.35 -6.18 13.95
C ARG A 67 38.37 -5.06 13.77
N ALA A 68 39.44 -5.04 14.57
CA ALA A 68 40.50 -4.06 14.44
C ALA A 68 41.24 -4.24 13.11
N LEU A 69 41.64 -5.47 12.79
CA LEU A 69 42.33 -5.78 11.53
C LEU A 69 41.47 -5.48 10.29
N LEU A 70 40.18 -5.80 10.32
CA LEU A 70 39.28 -5.42 9.23
C LEU A 70 39.26 -3.89 9.03
N LYS A 71 39.25 -3.10 10.11
CA LYS A 71 39.31 -1.63 10.01
C LYS A 71 40.61 -1.15 9.37
N GLU A 72 41.73 -1.83 9.63
CA GLU A 72 43.01 -1.54 8.96
C GLU A 72 42.94 -1.85 7.46
N SER A 73 42.26 -2.93 7.05
CA SER A 73 42.02 -3.23 5.63
C SER A 73 41.20 -2.12 4.97
N PHE A 74 40.13 -1.64 5.62
CA PHE A 74 39.35 -0.48 5.15
C PHE A 74 40.20 0.80 5.04
N ALA A 75 41.05 1.07 6.04
CA ALA A 75 41.95 2.22 6.02
C ALA A 75 42.96 2.15 4.86
N THR A 76 43.49 0.95 4.59
CA THR A 76 44.42 0.69 3.48
C THR A 76 43.79 1.00 2.12
N LEU A 77 42.50 0.68 1.96
CA LEU A 77 41.74 0.94 0.73
C LEU A 77 41.12 2.35 0.68
N ASN A 78 41.35 3.19 1.69
CA ASN A 78 40.72 4.50 1.85
C ASN A 78 39.17 4.43 1.76
N GLN A 79 38.58 3.37 2.31
CA GLN A 79 37.14 3.12 2.31
C GLN A 79 36.54 3.42 3.69
N LYS A 80 35.28 3.88 3.71
CA LYS A 80 34.53 4.04 4.97
C LYS A 80 34.36 2.67 5.63
N VAL A 81 34.75 2.57 6.90
CA VAL A 81 34.59 1.33 7.68
C VAL A 81 33.13 0.92 7.75
N ILE A 82 32.84 -0.28 7.29
CA ILE A 82 31.53 -0.93 7.39
C ILE A 82 31.72 -2.32 7.97
N LEU A 83 31.00 -2.65 9.04
CA LEU A 83 31.10 -3.95 9.70
C LEU A 83 29.95 -4.87 9.29
N PRO A 84 30.20 -6.18 9.12
CA PRO A 84 29.13 -7.16 8.91
C PRO A 84 28.10 -7.12 10.04
N THR A 85 26.83 -7.23 9.67
CA THR A 85 25.68 -7.18 10.59
C THR A 85 24.92 -8.49 10.62
N ARG A 86 24.07 -8.65 11.64
CA ARG A 86 23.24 -9.84 11.81
C ARG A 86 22.22 -9.95 10.67
N VAL A 87 21.98 -11.17 10.20
CA VAL A 87 21.04 -11.50 9.11
C VAL A 87 19.62 -11.84 9.61
N GLY A 88 19.49 -12.34 10.83
CA GLY A 88 18.21 -12.80 11.39
C GLY A 88 17.71 -11.99 12.59
N GLY A 89 16.53 -12.33 13.11
CA GLY A 89 15.91 -11.69 14.28
C GLY A 89 14.38 -11.68 14.21
N THR A 90 13.76 -10.59 14.69
CA THR A 90 12.32 -10.35 14.55
C THR A 90 11.94 -9.67 13.23
N ARG A 91 12.90 -9.01 12.56
CA ARG A 91 12.75 -8.34 11.25
C ARG A 91 13.71 -8.95 10.25
N TRP A 92 13.28 -10.00 9.54
CA TRP A 92 14.17 -10.79 8.69
C TRP A 92 14.57 -10.02 7.44
N ILE A 93 13.59 -9.42 6.75
CA ILE A 93 13.81 -8.73 5.47
C ILE A 93 14.81 -7.58 5.64
N GLY A 94 14.58 -6.72 6.64
CA GLY A 94 15.44 -5.56 6.89
C GLY A 94 16.85 -5.93 7.35
N HIS A 95 17.00 -6.93 8.23
CA HIS A 95 18.31 -7.38 8.70
C HIS A 95 19.14 -8.03 7.59
N LEU A 96 18.52 -8.88 6.77
CA LEU A 96 19.20 -9.50 5.63
C LEU A 96 19.61 -8.45 4.60
N LYS A 97 18.74 -7.49 4.26
CA LYS A 97 19.07 -6.40 3.33
C LYS A 97 20.30 -5.62 3.81
N LEU A 98 20.29 -5.18 5.07
CA LEU A 98 21.42 -4.45 5.64
C LEU A 98 22.71 -5.28 5.66
N ALA A 99 22.63 -6.57 5.99
CA ALA A 99 23.78 -7.45 5.99
C ALA A 99 24.39 -7.62 4.59
N ILE A 100 23.55 -7.79 3.56
CA ILE A 100 24.01 -7.88 2.17
C ILE A 100 24.62 -6.55 1.73
N ASP A 101 23.95 -5.42 1.97
CA ASP A 101 24.42 -4.09 1.60
C ASP A 101 25.79 -3.79 2.24
N ASN A 102 25.99 -4.17 3.51
CA ASN A 102 27.26 -4.01 4.21
C ASN A 102 28.39 -4.90 3.66
N ILE A 103 28.09 -6.16 3.33
CA ILE A 103 29.06 -7.10 2.76
C ILE A 103 29.50 -6.66 1.37
N LEU A 104 28.56 -6.21 0.53
CA LEU A 104 28.87 -5.74 -0.82
C LEU A 104 29.60 -4.39 -0.80
N SER A 105 29.22 -3.47 0.09
CA SER A 105 29.92 -2.18 0.24
C SER A 105 31.34 -2.35 0.78
N GLY A 106 31.57 -3.38 1.61
CA GLY A 106 32.88 -3.73 2.17
C GLY A 106 33.58 -4.87 1.46
N TYR A 107 33.16 -5.24 0.25
CA TYR A 107 33.56 -6.49 -0.41
C TYR A 107 35.08 -6.62 -0.54
N GLU A 108 35.74 -5.60 -1.08
CA GLU A 108 37.20 -5.58 -1.29
C GLU A 108 37.96 -5.65 0.03
N ALA A 109 37.60 -4.83 1.02
CA ALA A 109 38.22 -4.83 2.34
C ALA A 109 38.08 -6.18 3.06
N LEU A 110 36.93 -6.83 2.91
CA LEU A 110 36.67 -8.16 3.47
C LEU A 110 37.55 -9.23 2.81
N LEU A 111 37.64 -9.24 1.48
CA LEU A 111 38.50 -10.20 0.77
C LEU A 111 39.98 -9.99 1.13
N GLN A 112 40.46 -8.75 1.13
CA GLN A 112 41.82 -8.42 1.53
C GLN A 112 42.13 -8.91 2.94
N HIS A 113 41.22 -8.68 3.89
CA HIS A 113 41.42 -9.16 5.26
C HIS A 113 41.45 -10.69 5.31
N PHE A 114 40.57 -11.38 4.58
CA PHE A 114 40.60 -12.85 4.53
C PHE A 114 41.89 -13.40 3.92
N ASP A 115 42.49 -12.72 2.95
CA ASP A 115 43.78 -13.10 2.37
C ASP A 115 44.93 -12.87 3.35
N GLN A 116 44.93 -11.76 4.09
CA GLN A 116 45.92 -11.49 5.14
C GLN A 116 45.92 -12.57 6.23
N LEU A 117 44.74 -13.07 6.61
CA LEU A 117 44.59 -14.15 7.59
C LEU A 117 45.07 -15.52 7.08
N GLN A 118 45.27 -15.67 5.77
CA GLN A 118 45.75 -16.90 5.14
C GLN A 118 47.27 -16.86 4.89
N ASN A 119 47.92 -15.70 5.02
CA ASN A 119 49.34 -15.56 4.74
C ASN A 119 50.19 -16.24 5.83
N PRO A 120 51.06 -17.23 5.49
CA PRO A 120 51.92 -17.90 6.46
C PRO A 120 52.91 -16.96 7.17
N ASP A 121 53.26 -15.82 6.54
CA ASP A 121 54.14 -14.79 7.12
C ASP A 121 53.36 -13.70 7.88
N GLY A 122 52.03 -13.82 7.96
CA GLY A 122 51.16 -12.90 8.68
C GLY A 122 51.20 -13.10 10.20
N PRO A 123 50.46 -12.26 10.97
CA PRO A 123 50.30 -12.48 12.40
C PRO A 123 49.83 -13.92 12.67
N SER A 124 50.39 -14.60 13.68
CA SER A 124 50.04 -16.00 13.96
C SER A 124 48.57 -16.11 14.39
N PHE A 125 47.70 -16.45 13.45
CA PHE A 125 46.29 -16.73 13.71
C PHE A 125 46.09 -18.23 13.91
N GLY A 126 45.23 -18.61 14.86
CA GLY A 126 44.88 -20.03 15.05
C GLY A 126 44.38 -20.66 13.74
N THR A 127 44.85 -21.87 13.45
CA THR A 127 44.59 -22.63 12.20
C THR A 127 43.11 -22.68 11.82
N GLU A 128 42.23 -22.76 12.81
CA GLU A 128 40.77 -22.75 12.61
C GLU A 128 40.26 -21.43 12.00
N LYS A 129 40.77 -20.28 12.44
CA LYS A 129 40.36 -18.96 11.94
C LYS A 129 40.82 -18.74 10.50
N ALA A 130 42.05 -19.14 10.19
CA ALA A 130 42.58 -19.09 8.82
C ALA A 130 41.76 -19.98 7.88
N CYS A 131 41.37 -21.18 8.32
CA CYS A 131 40.51 -22.08 7.55
C CYS A 131 39.11 -21.48 7.30
N LYS A 132 38.51 -20.85 8.32
CA LYS A 132 37.23 -20.12 8.17
C LYS A 132 37.34 -18.96 7.18
N ALA A 133 38.37 -18.13 7.30
CA ALA A 133 38.64 -17.01 6.39
C ALA A 133 38.81 -17.49 4.94
N LYS A 134 39.60 -18.56 4.72
CA LYS A 134 39.75 -19.22 3.42
C LYS A 134 38.43 -19.69 2.84
N ASN A 135 37.57 -20.30 3.65
CA ASN A 135 36.25 -20.74 3.20
C ASN A 135 35.33 -19.55 2.84
N PHE A 136 35.35 -18.48 3.63
CA PHE A 136 34.57 -17.27 3.34
C PHE A 136 35.01 -16.62 2.03
N HIS A 137 36.33 -16.42 1.86
CA HIS A 137 36.91 -15.91 0.62
C HIS A 137 36.48 -16.77 -0.57
N LYS A 138 36.69 -18.09 -0.49
CA LYS A 138 36.31 -19.03 -1.57
C LYS A 138 34.86 -18.90 -1.98
N ILE A 139 33.91 -18.77 -1.04
CA ILE A 139 32.49 -18.68 -1.38
C ILE A 139 32.15 -17.30 -1.98
N LEU A 140 32.64 -16.20 -1.38
CA LEU A 140 32.38 -14.83 -1.86
C LEU A 140 32.98 -14.56 -3.25
N SER A 141 34.07 -15.25 -3.61
CA SER A 141 34.68 -15.17 -4.94
C SER A 141 34.01 -16.07 -5.98
N THR A 142 32.87 -16.71 -5.70
CA THR A 142 32.14 -17.48 -6.74
C THR A 142 31.17 -16.60 -7.52
N LYS A 143 31.04 -16.84 -8.83
CA LYS A 143 30.03 -16.17 -9.67
C LYS A 143 28.61 -16.39 -9.15
N ASP A 144 28.28 -17.61 -8.72
CA ASP A 144 26.99 -17.93 -8.12
C ASP A 144 26.69 -17.05 -6.89
N ALA A 145 27.63 -16.91 -5.96
CA ALA A 145 27.44 -16.08 -4.76
C ALA A 145 27.28 -14.60 -5.09
N TRP A 146 28.14 -14.08 -5.97
CA TRP A 146 28.11 -12.70 -6.42
C TRP A 146 26.75 -12.33 -7.03
N LEU A 147 26.28 -13.13 -7.99
CA LEU A 147 25.00 -12.89 -8.65
C LEU A 147 23.83 -13.04 -7.68
N MET A 148 23.86 -14.05 -6.80
CA MET A 148 22.78 -14.27 -5.84
C MET A 148 22.66 -13.14 -4.81
N LEU A 149 23.79 -12.59 -4.31
CA LEU A 149 23.76 -11.46 -3.38
C LEU A 149 23.10 -10.22 -4.02
N HIS A 150 23.47 -9.89 -5.26
CA HIS A 150 22.87 -8.76 -5.97
C HIS A 150 21.42 -8.99 -6.39
N PHE A 151 21.06 -10.22 -6.77
CA PHE A 151 19.66 -10.60 -6.99
C PHE A 151 18.83 -10.45 -5.71
N LEU A 152 19.36 -10.86 -4.55
CA LEU A 152 18.70 -10.67 -3.26
C LEU A 152 18.55 -9.19 -2.91
N GLN A 153 19.51 -8.32 -3.24
CA GLN A 153 19.33 -6.87 -3.07
C GLN A 153 18.11 -6.36 -3.84
N ASP A 154 17.93 -6.79 -5.09
CA ASP A 154 16.79 -6.38 -5.92
C ASP A 154 15.45 -6.88 -5.33
N ALA A 155 15.37 -8.18 -4.99
CA ALA A 155 14.16 -8.76 -4.40
C ALA A 155 13.81 -8.12 -3.04
N LEU A 156 14.80 -7.93 -2.16
CA LEU A 156 14.61 -7.32 -0.84
C LEU A 156 14.26 -5.83 -0.93
N SER A 157 14.72 -5.13 -1.98
CA SER A 157 14.34 -3.72 -2.18
C SER A 157 12.85 -3.58 -2.49
N ILE A 158 12.29 -4.49 -3.31
CA ILE A 158 10.84 -4.55 -3.54
C ILE A 158 10.10 -4.81 -2.22
N LEU A 159 10.52 -5.82 -1.45
CA LEU A 159 9.88 -6.16 -0.18
C LEU A 159 10.01 -5.03 0.87
N THR A 160 11.11 -4.30 0.87
CA THR A 160 11.31 -3.16 1.78
C THR A 160 10.39 -2.00 1.40
N SER A 161 10.16 -1.73 0.11
CA SER A 161 9.19 -0.73 -0.37
C SER A 161 7.79 -1.03 0.15
N VAL A 162 7.34 -2.28 0.01
CA VAL A 162 6.05 -2.73 0.55
C VAL A 162 6.00 -2.55 2.07
N SER A 163 7.06 -2.96 2.77
CA SER A 163 7.15 -2.82 4.22
C SER A 163 7.05 -1.37 4.69
N THR A 164 7.63 -0.42 3.93
CA THR A 164 7.51 1.01 4.23
C THR A 164 6.09 1.52 4.00
N LYS A 165 5.40 1.07 2.93
CA LYS A 165 4.00 1.45 2.70
C LYS A 165 3.07 0.90 3.80
N PHE A 166 3.38 -0.25 4.38
CA PHE A 166 2.62 -0.80 5.51
C PHE A 166 2.79 -0.04 6.83
N GLN A 167 3.79 0.84 6.92
CA GLN A 167 4.05 1.66 8.10
C GLN A 167 3.47 3.08 7.96
N ASP A 168 2.94 3.41 6.78
CA ASP A 168 2.28 4.68 6.50
C ASP A 168 0.92 4.70 7.22
N GLN A 169 0.76 5.66 8.14
CA GLN A 169 -0.47 5.82 8.95
C GLN A 169 -1.67 6.28 8.12
N GLN A 170 -1.43 6.83 6.92
CA GLN A 170 -2.47 7.29 6.01
C GLN A 170 -2.79 6.26 4.93
N ALA A 171 -2.08 5.13 4.89
CA ALA A 171 -2.33 4.10 3.90
C ALA A 171 -3.67 3.42 4.14
N THR A 172 -4.50 3.37 3.10
CA THR A 172 -5.77 2.63 3.14
C THR A 172 -5.53 1.14 2.91
N ILE A 173 -6.51 0.31 3.28
CA ILE A 173 -6.46 -1.14 3.02
C ILE A 173 -6.35 -1.43 1.51
N ALA A 174 -7.02 -0.64 0.68
CA ALA A 174 -6.94 -0.75 -0.78
C ALA A 174 -5.52 -0.51 -1.29
N GLU A 175 -4.86 0.57 -0.83
CA GLU A 175 -3.47 0.88 -1.20
C GLU A 175 -2.51 -0.23 -0.75
N ILE A 176 -2.74 -0.82 0.43
CA ILE A 176 -1.96 -1.95 0.94
C ILE A 176 -2.09 -3.18 0.03
N ILE A 177 -3.31 -3.49 -0.45
CA ILE A 177 -3.58 -4.61 -1.35
C ILE A 177 -2.93 -4.37 -2.71
N GLU A 178 -3.12 -3.18 -3.27
CA GLU A 178 -2.54 -2.78 -4.56
C GLU A 178 -1.02 -2.85 -4.53
N GLU A 179 -0.37 -2.32 -3.48
CA GLU A 179 1.09 -2.35 -3.33
C GLU A 179 1.62 -3.80 -3.29
N ILE A 180 0.91 -4.72 -2.64
CA ILE A 180 1.27 -6.15 -2.64
C ILE A 180 1.12 -6.79 -4.02
N GLU A 181 0.04 -6.48 -4.72
CA GLU A 181 -0.21 -7.02 -6.06
C GLU A 181 0.85 -6.52 -7.06
N MET A 182 1.21 -5.23 -6.97
CA MET A 182 2.32 -4.65 -7.73
C MET A 182 3.67 -5.26 -7.37
N ALA A 183 3.93 -5.51 -6.08
CA ALA A 183 5.14 -6.20 -5.65
C ALA A 183 5.23 -7.63 -6.18
N ILE A 184 4.12 -8.39 -6.19
CA ILE A 184 4.03 -9.73 -6.79
C ILE A 184 4.39 -9.69 -8.28
N VAL A 185 3.85 -8.71 -9.03
CA VAL A 185 4.18 -8.53 -10.45
C VAL A 185 5.66 -8.22 -10.64
N ASN A 186 6.22 -7.29 -9.86
CA ASN A 186 7.61 -6.88 -9.98
C ASN A 186 8.58 -8.00 -9.56
N LEU A 187 8.27 -8.77 -8.51
CA LEU A 187 9.05 -9.94 -8.12
C LEU A 187 9.04 -11.01 -9.22
N LYS A 188 7.88 -11.25 -9.85
CA LYS A 188 7.78 -12.22 -10.96
C LYS A 188 8.70 -11.83 -12.13
N LYS A 189 8.78 -10.54 -12.46
CA LYS A 189 9.71 -10.05 -13.51
C LYS A 189 11.17 -10.40 -13.19
N LEU A 190 11.56 -10.46 -11.91
CA LEU A 190 12.91 -10.85 -11.51
C LEU A 190 13.27 -12.30 -11.85
N GLN A 191 12.34 -13.16 -12.25
CA GLN A 191 12.67 -14.51 -12.76
C GLN A 191 13.42 -14.46 -14.09
N THR A 192 13.00 -13.57 -14.98
CA THR A 192 13.48 -13.52 -16.37
C THR A 192 14.29 -12.27 -16.68
N SER A 193 14.10 -11.20 -15.91
CA SER A 193 14.71 -9.89 -16.14
C SER A 193 15.57 -9.47 -14.95
N ASP A 194 16.77 -8.97 -15.23
CA ASP A 194 17.69 -8.52 -14.19
C ASP A 194 17.21 -7.21 -13.56
N GLY A 195 17.17 -7.20 -12.22
CA GLY A 195 16.98 -5.98 -11.46
C GLY A 195 18.18 -5.04 -11.56
N PRO A 196 18.06 -3.81 -11.03
CA PRO A 196 19.10 -2.80 -11.17
C PRO A 196 20.45 -3.21 -10.58
N ASN A 197 20.47 -3.91 -9.43
CA ASN A 197 21.72 -4.32 -8.80
C ASN A 197 22.34 -5.52 -9.53
N LEU A 198 21.54 -6.54 -9.87
CA LEU A 198 22.02 -7.69 -10.62
C LEU A 198 22.57 -7.29 -12.00
N ARG A 199 21.90 -6.37 -12.69
CA ARG A 199 22.38 -5.85 -13.98
C ARG A 199 23.74 -5.17 -13.85
N LYS A 200 23.91 -4.30 -12.85
CA LYS A 200 25.21 -3.66 -12.56
C LYS A 200 26.28 -4.71 -12.24
N ALA A 201 25.94 -5.70 -11.43
CA ALA A 201 26.85 -6.76 -11.02
C ALA A 201 27.34 -7.64 -12.18
N ARG A 202 26.54 -7.81 -13.24
CA ARG A 202 26.96 -8.48 -14.48
C ARG A 202 27.83 -7.61 -15.37
N GLN A 203 27.57 -6.30 -15.41
CA GLN A 203 28.33 -5.36 -16.24
C GLN A 203 29.72 -5.08 -15.65
N MET A 204 29.83 -5.04 -14.33
CA MET A 204 31.06 -4.71 -13.61
C MET A 204 31.38 -5.80 -12.55
N PRO A 205 31.71 -7.03 -12.98
CA PRO A 205 32.11 -8.07 -12.04
C PRO A 205 33.54 -7.85 -11.52
N PRO A 206 33.85 -8.25 -10.28
CA PRO A 206 35.22 -8.36 -9.81
C PRO A 206 36.06 -9.30 -10.68
N ASN A 207 37.30 -8.93 -10.95
CA ASN A 207 38.21 -9.71 -11.82
C ASN A 207 38.53 -11.12 -11.28
N SER A 208 38.34 -11.35 -9.98
CA SER A 208 38.72 -12.58 -9.27
C SER A 208 37.61 -13.63 -9.15
N LEU A 209 36.46 -13.44 -9.82
CA LEU A 209 35.34 -14.38 -9.71
C LEU A 209 35.62 -15.73 -10.40
N THR A 210 35.31 -16.83 -9.70
CA THR A 210 35.52 -18.21 -10.13
C THR A 210 34.20 -18.98 -10.29
N GLY A 211 34.22 -20.10 -11.03
CA GLY A 211 33.08 -21.00 -11.20
C GLY A 211 32.10 -20.61 -12.33
N ASN A 212 30.92 -21.25 -12.32
CA ASN A 212 29.83 -21.05 -13.28
C ASN A 212 28.60 -20.38 -12.60
N THR A 213 27.48 -20.29 -13.31
CA THR A 213 26.23 -19.65 -12.84
C THR A 213 25.05 -20.61 -12.69
N THR A 214 25.27 -21.91 -12.86
CA THR A 214 24.17 -22.89 -12.96
C THR A 214 23.36 -22.97 -11.67
N SER A 215 24.02 -22.88 -10.51
CA SER A 215 23.32 -22.90 -9.22
C SER A 215 22.50 -21.63 -9.04
N PHE A 216 23.02 -20.48 -9.47
CA PHE A 216 22.32 -19.21 -9.43
C PHE A 216 21.07 -19.22 -10.32
N ASP A 217 21.18 -19.67 -11.57
CA ASP A 217 20.05 -19.65 -12.51
C ASP A 217 18.87 -20.49 -11.99
N SER A 218 19.16 -21.65 -11.39
CA SER A 218 18.14 -22.48 -10.74
C SER A 218 17.60 -21.85 -9.45
N ALA A 219 18.48 -21.34 -8.58
CA ALA A 219 18.09 -20.74 -7.31
C ALA A 219 17.24 -19.48 -7.49
N ARG A 220 17.52 -18.66 -8.51
CA ARG A 220 16.77 -17.45 -8.85
C ARG A 220 15.30 -17.76 -9.12
N VAL A 221 15.03 -18.75 -9.97
CA VAL A 221 13.66 -19.15 -10.33
C VAL A 221 12.94 -19.71 -9.10
N GLN A 222 13.56 -20.68 -8.42
CA GLN A 222 12.99 -21.30 -7.22
C GLN A 222 12.69 -20.26 -6.12
N PHE A 223 13.61 -19.32 -5.89
CA PHE A 223 13.44 -18.27 -4.89
C PHE A 223 12.20 -17.42 -5.16
N ILE A 224 12.03 -16.94 -6.39
CA ILE A 224 10.85 -16.14 -6.72
C ILE A 224 9.59 -17.00 -6.64
N GLU A 225 9.57 -18.21 -7.18
CA GLU A 225 8.38 -19.07 -7.13
C GLU A 225 7.90 -19.30 -5.70
N GLN A 226 8.81 -19.70 -4.81
CA GLN A 226 8.50 -19.94 -3.41
C GLN A 226 8.09 -18.67 -2.67
N LEU A 227 8.72 -17.52 -2.98
CA LEU A 227 8.33 -16.23 -2.42
C LEU A 227 6.92 -15.82 -2.87
N LEU A 228 6.59 -15.98 -4.15
CA LEU A 228 5.27 -15.65 -4.71
C LEU A 228 4.18 -16.54 -4.11
N VAL A 229 4.43 -17.84 -3.97
CA VAL A 229 3.51 -18.77 -3.30
C VAL A 229 3.27 -18.33 -1.85
N ALA A 230 4.34 -18.01 -1.11
CA ALA A 230 4.22 -17.57 0.27
C ALA A 230 3.47 -16.24 0.43
N LEU A 231 3.72 -15.27 -0.45
CA LEU A 231 3.01 -13.98 -0.46
C LEU A 231 1.53 -14.17 -0.77
N ARG A 232 1.19 -14.94 -1.81
CA ARG A 232 -0.21 -15.25 -2.16
C ARG A 232 -0.92 -15.96 -1.02
N LYS A 233 -0.31 -17.00 -0.46
CA LYS A 233 -0.88 -17.70 0.70
C LYS A 233 -1.22 -16.76 1.87
N ARG A 234 -0.42 -15.73 2.10
CA ARG A 234 -0.60 -14.80 3.22
C ARG A 234 -1.56 -13.64 2.89
N PHE A 235 -1.63 -13.17 1.65
CA PHE A 235 -2.36 -11.96 1.27
C PHE A 235 -3.54 -12.18 0.31
N THR A 236 -3.64 -13.34 -0.33
CA THR A 236 -4.70 -13.66 -1.31
C THR A 236 -5.55 -14.87 -0.88
N GLU A 237 -4.95 -15.91 -0.32
CA GLU A 237 -5.65 -17.17 0.03
C GLU A 237 -6.35 -17.09 1.39
N PHE A 238 -7.27 -16.13 1.58
CA PHE A 238 -8.17 -15.90 2.74
C PHE A 238 -7.94 -16.78 4.00
N PRO A 239 -6.77 -16.75 4.68
CA PRO A 239 -6.51 -17.71 5.76
C PRO A 239 -7.36 -17.40 7.01
N GLY A 240 -7.89 -16.17 7.07
CA GLY A 240 -8.80 -15.68 8.10
C GLY A 240 -10.29 -15.78 7.76
N GLY A 241 -10.65 -16.48 6.68
CA GLY A 241 -12.05 -16.64 6.24
C GLY A 241 -12.70 -15.30 5.90
N ASP A 242 -13.89 -15.04 6.45
CA ASP A 242 -14.69 -13.84 6.18
C ASP A 242 -13.95 -12.53 6.45
N THR A 243 -12.99 -12.51 7.38
CA THR A 243 -12.27 -11.29 7.75
C THR A 243 -11.41 -10.74 6.59
N ASP A 244 -10.63 -11.58 5.91
CA ASP A 244 -9.81 -11.14 4.78
C ASP A 244 -10.68 -10.79 3.56
N LYS A 245 -11.84 -11.45 3.39
CA LYS A 245 -12.85 -11.11 2.36
C LYS A 245 -13.41 -9.71 2.58
N ILE A 246 -13.83 -9.41 3.81
CA ILE A 246 -14.39 -8.10 4.18
C ILE A 246 -13.36 -6.98 4.02
N LEU A 247 -12.10 -7.22 4.40
CA LEU A 247 -11.03 -6.24 4.17
C LEU A 247 -10.81 -5.98 2.67
N ARG A 248 -10.81 -7.02 1.83
CA ARG A 248 -10.74 -6.81 0.37
C ARG A 248 -11.93 -6.05 -0.17
N HIS A 249 -13.15 -6.44 0.19
CA HIS A 249 -14.37 -5.75 -0.23
C HIS A 249 -14.40 -4.29 0.21
N SER A 250 -13.85 -3.95 1.38
CA SER A 250 -13.75 -2.56 1.85
C SER A 250 -12.94 -1.65 0.91
N SER A 251 -12.13 -2.23 0.03
CA SER A 251 -11.36 -1.48 -0.98
C SER A 251 -12.23 -0.85 -2.05
N VAL A 252 -13.51 -1.24 -2.16
CA VAL A 252 -14.49 -0.63 -3.07
C VAL A 252 -14.69 0.88 -2.80
N ILE A 253 -14.40 1.32 -1.58
CA ILE A 253 -14.52 2.72 -1.15
C ILE A 253 -13.22 3.51 -1.47
N ASN A 254 -12.25 2.92 -2.17
CA ASN A 254 -11.08 3.66 -2.64
C ASN A 254 -11.43 4.57 -3.81
N LEU A 255 -11.71 5.84 -3.49
CA LEU A 255 -12.10 6.85 -4.47
C LEU A 255 -11.02 7.17 -5.52
N LYS A 256 -9.75 6.81 -5.27
CA LYS A 256 -8.66 7.00 -6.24
C LYS A 256 -8.77 6.05 -7.43
N THR A 257 -9.33 4.87 -7.20
CA THR A 257 -9.52 3.81 -8.21
C THR A 257 -10.98 3.68 -8.62
N PHE A 258 -11.81 4.68 -8.27
CA PHE A 258 -13.23 4.67 -8.60
C PHE A 258 -13.43 4.75 -10.12
N PRO A 259 -14.45 4.07 -10.67
CA PRO A 259 -14.80 4.17 -12.08
C PRO A 259 -14.96 5.62 -12.53
N LYS A 260 -14.49 5.86 -13.75
CA LYS A 260 -14.42 7.19 -14.34
C LYS A 260 -15.70 7.53 -15.09
N THR A 261 -16.17 6.53 -15.84
CA THR A 261 -17.37 6.61 -16.66
C THR A 261 -18.58 6.02 -15.93
N LYS A 262 -19.78 6.44 -16.33
CA LYS A 262 -21.03 5.90 -15.76
C LYS A 262 -21.24 4.44 -16.14
N GLU A 263 -20.76 4.06 -17.32
CA GLU A 263 -20.84 2.71 -17.87
C GLU A 263 -20.00 1.74 -17.04
N GLU A 264 -18.77 2.10 -16.70
CA GLU A 264 -17.91 1.33 -15.79
C GLU A 264 -18.46 1.31 -14.36
N ALA A 265 -19.11 2.39 -13.92
CA ALA A 265 -19.67 2.50 -12.58
C ALA A 265 -20.92 1.64 -12.37
N LYS A 266 -21.66 1.29 -13.44
CA LYS A 266 -23.02 0.73 -13.36
C LYS A 266 -23.19 -0.36 -12.30
N ASP A 267 -22.38 -1.42 -12.40
CA ASP A 267 -22.39 -2.58 -11.52
C ASP A 267 -21.15 -2.62 -10.59
N TYR A 268 -20.34 -1.57 -10.61
CA TYR A 268 -19.10 -1.50 -9.83
C TYR A 268 -19.43 -1.53 -8.35
N GLY A 269 -18.86 -2.49 -7.62
CA GLY A 269 -18.88 -2.49 -6.16
C GLY A 269 -20.14 -3.03 -5.51
N ASP A 270 -21.19 -3.35 -6.28
CA ASP A 270 -22.48 -3.77 -5.72
C ASP A 270 -22.35 -5.08 -4.90
N LYS A 271 -21.55 -6.03 -5.40
CA LYS A 271 -21.25 -7.28 -4.68
C LYS A 271 -20.46 -7.04 -3.40
N GLU A 272 -19.47 -6.15 -3.46
CA GLU A 272 -18.61 -5.78 -2.34
C GLU A 272 -19.45 -5.13 -1.24
N ILE A 273 -20.28 -4.14 -1.60
CA ILE A 273 -21.19 -3.44 -0.69
C ILE A 273 -22.21 -4.39 -0.08
N ALA A 274 -22.90 -5.21 -0.87
CA ALA A 274 -23.86 -6.19 -0.34
C ALA A 274 -23.20 -7.11 0.69
N SER A 275 -22.01 -7.63 0.38
CA SER A 275 -21.27 -8.47 1.33
C SER A 275 -20.76 -7.72 2.57
N LEU A 276 -20.52 -6.41 2.50
CA LEU A 276 -20.16 -5.59 3.67
C LEU A 276 -21.39 -5.35 4.54
N VAL A 277 -22.52 -5.00 3.92
CA VAL A 277 -23.81 -4.80 4.60
C VAL A 277 -24.22 -6.07 5.33
N ASP A 278 -24.22 -7.22 4.66
CA ASP A 278 -24.56 -8.52 5.25
C ASP A 278 -23.71 -8.84 6.49
N PHE A 279 -22.41 -8.55 6.42
CA PHE A 279 -21.49 -8.84 7.52
C PHE A 279 -21.67 -7.89 8.72
N PHE A 280 -21.92 -6.60 8.47
CA PHE A 280 -22.09 -5.60 9.53
C PHE A 280 -23.55 -5.44 10.00
N LYS A 281 -24.53 -6.06 9.33
CA LYS A 281 -25.96 -5.99 9.64
C LYS A 281 -26.30 -6.17 11.11
N PRO A 282 -25.78 -7.20 11.84
CA PRO A 282 -26.10 -7.34 13.26
C PRO A 282 -25.64 -6.15 14.12
N GLY A 283 -24.57 -5.46 13.71
CA GLY A 283 -24.08 -4.27 14.38
C GLY A 283 -24.86 -3.00 14.04
N LEU A 284 -25.32 -2.89 12.78
CA LEU A 284 -26.16 -1.79 12.32
C LEU A 284 -27.55 -1.85 12.94
N ASP A 285 -28.16 -3.04 12.97
CA ASP A 285 -29.47 -3.29 13.59
C ASP A 285 -29.43 -2.95 15.09
N ALA A 286 -28.37 -3.37 15.79
CA ALA A 286 -28.17 -3.05 17.21
C ALA A 286 -28.04 -1.54 17.48
N ALA A 287 -27.64 -0.75 16.48
CA ALA A 287 -27.55 0.71 16.55
C ALA A 287 -28.84 1.40 16.05
N GLY A 288 -29.86 0.66 15.61
CA GLY A 288 -31.10 1.20 15.06
C GLY A 288 -30.98 1.74 13.63
N VAL A 289 -29.94 1.35 12.89
CA VAL A 289 -29.72 1.77 11.50
C VAL A 289 -30.37 0.77 10.55
N LYS A 290 -31.26 1.25 9.66
CA LYS A 290 -31.83 0.42 8.58
C LYS A 290 -30.75 0.16 7.52
N SER A 291 -30.09 -1.00 7.57
CA SER A 291 -28.86 -1.24 6.81
C SER A 291 -29.05 -1.36 5.30
N ASP A 292 -30.09 -2.07 4.87
CA ASP A 292 -30.18 -2.57 3.49
C ASP A 292 -30.50 -1.44 2.49
N GLU A 293 -31.41 -0.53 2.85
CA GLU A 293 -31.88 0.53 1.96
C GLU A 293 -30.88 1.70 1.85
N TYR A 294 -30.21 2.05 2.96
CA TYR A 294 -29.32 3.22 3.00
C TYR A 294 -27.97 2.97 2.32
N ALA A 295 -27.41 1.77 2.46
CA ALA A 295 -26.12 1.45 1.87
C ALA A 295 -26.21 1.36 0.33
N GLU A 296 -27.22 0.67 -0.20
CA GLU A 296 -27.45 0.56 -1.65
C GLU A 296 -27.80 1.92 -2.25
N ARG A 297 -28.70 2.69 -1.60
CA ARG A 297 -29.05 4.05 -2.04
C ARG A 297 -27.82 4.96 -2.02
N GLY A 298 -27.08 4.99 -0.92
CA GLY A 298 -25.92 5.85 -0.76
C GLY A 298 -24.82 5.53 -1.78
N PHE A 299 -24.55 4.25 -2.02
CA PHE A 299 -23.55 3.85 -3.00
C PHE A 299 -23.99 4.12 -4.45
N SER A 300 -25.27 3.97 -4.77
CA SER A 300 -25.84 4.39 -6.05
C SER A 300 -25.74 5.91 -6.28
N ARG A 301 -26.00 6.72 -5.24
CA ARG A 301 -25.79 8.18 -5.29
C ARG A 301 -24.32 8.53 -5.45
N LEU A 302 -23.41 7.79 -4.81
CA LEU A 302 -21.97 7.95 -4.98
C LEU A 302 -21.54 7.71 -6.44
N LYS A 303 -21.99 6.62 -7.07
CA LYS A 303 -21.76 6.31 -8.49
C LYS A 303 -22.20 7.45 -9.42
N THR A 304 -23.30 8.12 -9.09
CA THR A 304 -23.82 9.23 -9.89
C THR A 304 -23.08 10.55 -9.66
N THR A 305 -22.60 10.78 -8.44
CA THR A 305 -21.97 12.03 -8.02
C THR A 305 -20.49 12.07 -8.40
N LYS A 306 -19.78 10.95 -8.22
CA LYS A 306 -18.35 10.84 -8.52
C LYS A 306 -18.16 10.35 -9.97
N THR A 307 -18.27 11.29 -10.91
CA THR A 307 -17.98 11.08 -12.35
C THR A 307 -16.66 11.73 -12.76
N ASP A 308 -16.20 11.45 -13.99
CA ASP A 308 -15.03 12.10 -14.59
C ASP A 308 -15.01 13.63 -14.46
N TRP A 309 -16.16 14.27 -14.71
CA TRP A 309 -16.33 15.73 -14.61
C TRP A 309 -16.22 16.26 -13.18
N ARG A 310 -16.34 15.40 -12.17
CA ARG A 310 -16.24 15.70 -10.73
C ARG A 310 -15.07 14.97 -10.06
N SER A 311 -14.05 14.62 -10.84
CA SER A 311 -12.83 13.93 -10.37
C SER A 311 -12.09 14.70 -9.27
N ASN A 312 -12.12 16.04 -9.30
CA ASN A 312 -11.44 16.91 -8.33
C ASN A 312 -12.27 17.31 -7.09
N LEU A 313 -13.47 16.74 -6.91
CA LEU A 313 -14.29 17.03 -5.73
C LEU A 313 -13.55 16.56 -4.46
N SER A 314 -13.36 17.46 -3.48
CA SER A 314 -12.78 17.11 -2.19
C SER A 314 -13.72 16.21 -1.39
N ASP A 315 -13.16 15.43 -0.47
CA ASP A 315 -13.92 14.50 0.37
C ASP A 315 -15.03 15.20 1.17
N SER A 316 -14.79 16.43 1.63
CA SER A 316 -15.78 17.25 2.34
C SER A 316 -16.99 17.58 1.46
N HIS A 317 -16.76 18.12 0.27
CA HIS A 317 -17.85 18.47 -0.64
C HIS A 317 -18.58 17.23 -1.15
N LEU A 318 -17.87 16.11 -1.35
CA LEU A 318 -18.51 14.85 -1.71
C LEU A 318 -19.44 14.38 -0.59
N SER A 319 -18.98 14.43 0.66
CA SER A 319 -19.81 14.08 1.82
C SER A 319 -21.05 14.96 1.91
N ASP A 320 -20.90 16.29 1.77
CA ASP A 320 -22.02 17.22 1.84
C ASP A 320 -23.06 16.95 0.75
N LEU A 321 -22.61 16.72 -0.49
CA LEU A 321 -23.50 16.35 -1.60
C LEU A 321 -24.21 15.02 -1.36
N LEU A 322 -23.51 14.02 -0.83
CA LEU A 322 -24.13 12.73 -0.52
C LEU A 322 -25.17 12.86 0.59
N VAL A 323 -24.90 13.62 1.64
CA VAL A 323 -25.89 13.88 2.70
C VAL A 323 -27.14 14.53 2.11
N ILE A 324 -26.98 15.53 1.23
CA ILE A 324 -28.13 16.14 0.56
C ILE A 324 -28.88 15.09 -0.27
N LEU A 325 -28.18 14.32 -1.11
CA LEU A 325 -28.80 13.34 -2.02
C LEU A 325 -29.42 12.11 -1.32
N ILE A 326 -29.01 11.83 -0.09
CA ILE A 326 -29.52 10.73 0.72
C ILE A 326 -30.62 11.24 1.64
N GLU A 327 -30.40 12.28 2.44
CA GLU A 327 -31.31 12.68 3.52
C GLU A 327 -32.37 13.71 3.09
N SER A 328 -32.22 14.35 1.93
CA SER A 328 -33.22 15.33 1.49
C SER A 328 -34.50 14.62 1.05
N PRO A 329 -35.68 15.18 1.39
CA PRO A 329 -36.95 14.70 0.88
C PRO A 329 -37.00 14.81 -0.64
N GLU A 330 -37.94 14.10 -1.28
CA GLU A 330 -38.17 14.28 -2.71
C GLU A 330 -38.52 15.75 -3.00
N VAL A 331 -38.18 16.23 -4.20
CA VAL A 331 -38.37 17.64 -4.59
C VAL A 331 -39.82 18.09 -4.43
N THR A 332 -40.77 17.16 -4.61
CA THR A 332 -42.21 17.36 -4.44
C THR A 332 -42.63 17.60 -2.98
N GLU A 333 -41.86 17.09 -2.02
CA GLU A 333 -42.14 17.16 -0.58
C GLU A 333 -41.22 18.17 0.14
N TYR A 334 -40.23 18.71 -0.56
CA TYR A 334 -39.27 19.65 0.00
C TYR A 334 -39.91 21.04 0.21
N ASN A 335 -39.98 21.49 1.46
CA ASN A 335 -40.37 22.86 1.79
C ASN A 335 -39.14 23.81 1.77
N PRO A 336 -39.07 24.78 0.85
CA PRO A 336 -37.95 25.71 0.75
C PRO A 336 -37.98 26.84 1.79
N ASP A 337 -39.09 27.07 2.50
CA ASP A 337 -39.31 28.28 3.31
C ASP A 337 -38.21 28.50 4.36
N ALA A 338 -37.79 27.46 5.07
CA ALA A 338 -36.73 27.56 6.07
C ALA A 338 -35.38 27.97 5.46
N ALA A 339 -35.06 27.47 4.26
CA ALA A 339 -33.84 27.84 3.55
C ALA A 339 -33.91 29.28 3.02
N VAL A 340 -35.10 29.70 2.54
CA VAL A 340 -35.38 31.06 2.09
C VAL A 340 -35.27 32.05 3.25
N ASP A 341 -35.86 31.73 4.39
CA ASP A 341 -35.79 32.53 5.61
C ASP A 341 -34.35 32.64 6.11
N HIS A 342 -33.60 31.53 6.14
CA HIS A 342 -32.18 31.55 6.48
C HIS A 342 -31.36 32.40 5.50
N TRP A 343 -31.67 32.32 4.19
CA TRP A 343 -31.02 33.12 3.15
C TRP A 343 -31.25 34.63 3.37
N PHE A 344 -32.47 35.02 3.74
CA PHE A 344 -32.84 36.40 4.06
C PHE A 344 -32.32 36.88 5.42
N GLN A 345 -32.18 35.99 6.41
CA GLN A 345 -31.65 36.29 7.75
C GLN A 345 -30.12 36.35 7.81
N ALA A 346 -29.40 35.75 6.85
CA ALA A 346 -27.95 35.85 6.70
C ALA A 346 -27.54 37.29 6.28
N ALA A 347 -27.65 38.21 7.24
CA ALA A 347 -27.39 39.62 7.09
C ALA A 347 -25.90 39.92 6.86
N LYS A 348 -25.65 40.91 6.01
CA LYS A 348 -24.35 41.38 5.46
C LYS A 348 -23.73 40.50 4.39
N ARG A 349 -24.39 40.47 3.24
CA ARG A 349 -23.66 40.31 1.98
C ARG A 349 -23.15 41.69 1.57
N ARG A 350 -21.88 41.77 1.15
CA ARG A 350 -21.31 43.01 0.61
C ARG A 350 -22.29 43.51 -0.45
N GLY A 351 -22.78 44.73 -0.26
CA GLY A 351 -23.77 45.32 -1.15
C GLY A 351 -23.28 45.16 -2.58
N PHE A 352 -24.07 44.46 -3.39
CA PHE A 352 -24.00 44.69 -4.82
C PHE A 352 -24.24 46.20 -4.96
N HIS A 353 -23.28 46.94 -5.49
CA HIS A 353 -23.50 48.34 -5.85
C HIS A 353 -24.52 48.35 -6.99
N SER A 354 -25.81 48.20 -6.66
CA SER A 354 -26.91 48.57 -7.53
C SER A 354 -27.32 49.97 -7.11
N SER A 355 -26.63 50.96 -7.66
CA SER A 355 -27.28 52.25 -7.88
C SER A 355 -28.48 52.00 -8.78
N GLY A 356 -29.66 51.95 -8.16
CA GLY A 356 -30.96 51.86 -8.82
C GLY A 356 -31.66 50.51 -8.61
N CYS A 357 -32.54 50.42 -7.59
CA CYS A 357 -33.94 50.01 -7.75
C CYS A 357 -34.57 49.81 -6.35
N GLU A 358 -35.18 50.87 -5.81
CA GLU A 358 -36.04 50.81 -4.63
C GLU A 358 -37.42 50.24 -4.97
N LYS A 359 -37.58 48.92 -5.18
CA LYS A 359 -38.92 48.29 -5.24
C LYS A 359 -38.90 46.81 -4.86
N HIS A 360 -38.70 46.45 -3.59
CA HIS A 360 -38.80 45.05 -3.15
C HIS A 360 -39.40 44.89 -1.75
N GLN A 361 -40.41 45.71 -1.41
CA GLN A 361 -41.31 45.42 -0.27
C GLN A 361 -42.72 44.99 -0.71
N ASP A 362 -43.10 45.15 -1.98
CA ASP A 362 -44.46 44.85 -2.46
C ASP A 362 -44.69 43.42 -3.00
N LEU A 363 -43.63 42.64 -3.23
CA LEU A 363 -43.74 41.29 -3.82
C LEU A 363 -44.23 40.21 -2.84
N LYS A 364 -44.14 40.45 -1.52
CA LYS A 364 -44.67 39.51 -0.51
C LYS A 364 -46.20 39.55 -0.42
N ARG A 365 -46.85 40.64 -0.86
CA ARG A 365 -48.32 40.76 -0.87
C ARG A 365 -48.97 40.15 -2.11
N LYS A 366 -48.27 40.11 -3.26
CA LYS A 366 -48.85 39.62 -4.52
C LYS A 366 -48.89 38.10 -4.70
N ILE A 367 -48.19 37.34 -3.86
CA ILE A 367 -48.08 35.87 -4.04
C ILE A 367 -49.14 35.12 -3.20
N TYR A 368 -49.78 35.78 -2.22
CA TYR A 368 -50.70 35.13 -1.28
C TYR A 368 -52.16 35.63 -1.34
N ASP A 369 -52.49 36.60 -2.21
CA ASP A 369 -53.83 37.24 -2.25
C ASP A 369 -54.61 37.00 -3.56
N ASP A 370 -54.13 36.18 -4.53
CA ASP A 370 -54.82 35.92 -5.81
C ASP A 370 -55.39 34.48 -5.91
N ASP A 371 -56.02 33.99 -4.84
CA ASP A 371 -57.00 32.90 -4.91
C ASP A 371 -58.40 33.53 -4.71
N ASP A 372 -59.01 34.04 -5.77
CA ASP A 372 -60.48 34.06 -5.98
C ASP A 372 -60.84 34.65 -7.37
N ASP A 373 -61.64 33.87 -8.11
CA ASP A 373 -62.61 34.25 -9.17
C ASP A 373 -62.19 34.71 -10.59
N ASP A 374 -62.31 33.75 -11.52
CA ASP A 374 -63.28 33.71 -12.66
C ASP A 374 -63.01 34.36 -14.05
N TYR A 375 -63.48 33.62 -15.08
CA TYR A 375 -63.72 33.92 -16.52
C TYR A 375 -62.61 34.31 -17.53
N ASP A 376 -62.24 33.33 -18.36
CA ASP A 376 -62.53 33.23 -19.82
C ASP A 376 -61.62 33.87 -20.91
N ASP A 377 -61.47 33.05 -21.97
CA ASP A 377 -61.04 33.22 -23.37
C ASP A 377 -60.21 34.45 -23.81
N THR A 378 -59.00 34.21 -24.34
CA THR A 378 -58.75 34.32 -25.79
C THR A 378 -57.31 33.99 -26.23
N ALA A 379 -57.27 33.46 -27.45
CA ALA A 379 -56.17 32.94 -28.23
C ALA A 379 -54.98 33.87 -28.55
N ALA A 380 -53.84 33.18 -28.75
CA ALA A 380 -52.91 33.31 -29.88
C ALA A 380 -51.79 34.39 -29.90
N SER A 381 -50.62 33.84 -30.25
CA SER A 381 -49.47 34.47 -30.93
C SER A 381 -48.56 35.38 -30.11
N LEU A 382 -47.30 34.96 -29.94
CA LEU A 382 -46.21 35.40 -30.81
C LEU A 382 -44.93 34.62 -30.49
N ALA A 383 -44.38 34.02 -31.54
CA ALA A 383 -43.04 33.48 -31.61
C ALA A 383 -42.02 34.60 -31.87
N GLU A 384 -40.75 34.22 -31.77
CA GLU A 384 -39.54 34.87 -32.32
C GLU A 384 -38.79 35.86 -31.41
N ASP A 385 -37.61 35.42 -30.95
CA ASP A 385 -36.28 36.00 -31.24
C ASP A 385 -35.27 35.56 -30.16
N HIS A 386 -34.46 34.52 -30.40
CA HIS A 386 -33.13 34.51 -31.04
C HIS A 386 -32.05 35.41 -30.37
N ASP A 387 -31.02 34.74 -29.86
CA ASP A 387 -29.64 35.17 -29.59
C ASP A 387 -29.33 36.35 -28.65
N ALA A 388 -28.74 36.02 -27.49
CA ALA A 388 -27.53 36.70 -26.99
C ALA A 388 -26.85 35.92 -25.86
N TYR A 389 -26.21 34.79 -26.18
CA TYR A 389 -25.06 34.28 -25.42
C TYR A 389 -23.80 34.96 -25.95
N SER A 390 -23.24 35.93 -25.22
CA SER A 390 -21.79 36.14 -25.23
C SER A 390 -21.34 37.01 -24.05
N ASN A 391 -20.22 36.60 -23.45
CA ASN A 391 -19.31 37.40 -22.63
C ASN A 391 -19.62 37.60 -21.14
N LEU A 392 -19.42 36.54 -20.34
CA LEU A 392 -19.04 36.68 -18.93
C LEU A 392 -17.94 35.66 -18.56
N PHE A 393 -16.75 35.85 -19.11
CA PHE A 393 -15.49 35.37 -18.55
C PHE A 393 -14.41 36.42 -18.79
N LYS A 394 -14.10 37.22 -17.75
CA LYS A 394 -12.80 37.85 -17.54
C LYS A 394 -12.71 38.42 -16.11
N VAL A 395 -11.66 37.94 -15.43
CA VAL A 395 -11.10 38.25 -14.11
C VAL A 395 -11.74 37.55 -12.92
#